data_AF-A0A2T2RIQ0-F1
#
_entry.id   AF-A0A2T2RIQ0-F1
#
_cell.length_a   1.000
_cell.length_b   1.000
_cell.length_c   1.000
_cell.angle_alpha   90.00
_cell.angle_beta   90.00
_cell.angle_gamma   90.00
#
_symmetry.space_group_name_H-M   'P 1'
#
loop_
_entity.id
_entity.type
_entity.pdbx_description
1 polymer ?
#
loop_
_entity_poly.entity_id
_entity_poly.type
_entity_poly.pdbx_seq_one_letter_code
_entity_poly.pdbx_strand_id
1 'polypeptide(L)'
;MGGADGLVGRAPGAGRGRRGGVGGGGGAAHRCALRRLPVGPAGLHPGQRGAVAGGRPHRRGVGRDRAVGRRGDRGRAGQRERGGEPRQAVLPGGEHIARAGSRPLAAAVGLLAVGTLLFGTAPEPTGETVDIAAVQGFDVTGSTGRSLGRSRDIAHRQLEVTRRLATGPAGPPDLAVWPESAFDNDVVGADADPRLRETLTEALGVLDGAPLLTGVIDERPGGRFANNTVAFDANGDVVGRYTKRHYVPFGEYIPLRGLLEWIPPLERVPRDGVVGERAEVTELAGAGVGSLICFEVLWPELVHEPAAQGAQVLVMATNNSSFGRSAASDQHIAVSQLRAVETGRWIVHAALSGRSALVAPDGSVHQRTGLYQQAVVRDEVPLVEGQTLAMRLNAAPVWVAVIVLAGMLGWAVTARRRTFLGG
;
A
#
# COMPACT_ATOMS: atom_id res chain seq x y z
N MET A 1 56.96 -40.93 2.08
CA MET A 1 58.18 -40.74 2.87
C MET A 1 58.05 -39.35 3.48
N GLY A 2 57.72 -39.12 4.76
CA GLY A 2 58.03 -39.83 6.02
C GLY A 2 59.14 -39.03 6.75
N GLY A 3 59.10 -38.69 8.05
CA GLY A 3 58.10 -38.85 9.13
C GLY A 3 58.01 -37.54 9.98
N ALA A 4 57.16 -37.42 11.01
CA ALA A 4 57.33 -37.94 12.40
C ALA A 4 58.53 -37.29 13.15
N ASP A 5 58.47 -36.87 14.43
CA ASP A 5 57.38 -36.97 15.43
C ASP A 5 57.57 -36.06 16.67
N GLY A 6 56.46 -35.73 17.36
CA GLY A 6 56.36 -35.68 18.83
C GLY A 6 56.76 -34.43 19.66
N LEU A 7 56.39 -34.32 20.96
CA LEU A 7 55.33 -34.99 21.78
C LEU A 7 55.30 -34.43 23.24
N VAL A 8 54.16 -34.57 23.97
CA VAL A 8 53.95 -34.35 25.45
C VAL A 8 54.05 -32.88 25.94
N GLY A 9 53.28 -32.30 26.88
CA GLY A 9 52.17 -32.67 27.80
C GLY A 9 51.91 -31.47 28.76
N ARG A 10 51.17 -31.50 29.89
CA ARG A 10 50.26 -32.48 30.55
C ARG A 10 49.42 -31.74 31.64
N ALA A 11 48.18 -32.15 31.91
CA ALA A 11 47.34 -31.73 33.08
C ALA A 11 47.69 -32.57 34.35
N PRO A 12 47.03 -32.51 35.55
CA PRO A 12 45.74 -31.87 35.94
C PRO A 12 45.67 -31.25 37.37
N GLY A 13 44.47 -30.86 37.84
CA GLY A 13 44.19 -30.59 39.27
C GLY A 13 42.71 -30.29 39.58
N ALA A 14 42.12 -30.97 40.58
CA ALA A 14 40.70 -30.84 40.97
C ALA A 14 40.54 -30.51 42.47
N GLY A 15 39.45 -29.82 42.87
CA GLY A 15 39.22 -29.46 44.29
C GLY A 15 37.76 -29.09 44.62
N ARG A 16 37.11 -29.88 45.48
CA ARG A 16 35.69 -29.81 45.88
C ARG A 16 35.35 -28.70 46.90
N GLY A 17 34.16 -28.10 46.79
CA GLY A 17 33.06 -28.47 47.71
C GLY A 17 32.39 -27.45 48.68
N ARG A 18 31.06 -27.64 48.81
CA ARG A 18 30.14 -27.47 49.98
C ARG A 18 29.35 -26.17 50.26
N ARG A 19 28.02 -26.33 50.09
CA ARG A 19 26.89 -26.15 51.07
C ARG A 19 26.41 -24.76 51.52
N GLY A 20 25.08 -24.59 51.40
CA GLY A 20 24.21 -23.66 52.16
C GLY A 20 23.23 -22.92 51.23
N GLY A 21 21.92 -22.80 51.47
CA GLY A 21 21.07 -23.45 52.48
C GLY A 21 19.80 -22.66 52.83
N VAL A 22 18.63 -23.12 52.33
CA VAL A 22 17.26 -22.94 52.87
C VAL A 22 16.64 -21.53 53.00
N GLY A 23 15.38 -21.41 52.54
CA GLY A 23 14.44 -20.31 52.83
C GLY A 23 13.84 -19.72 51.54
N GLY A 24 12.53 -19.71 51.27
CA GLY A 24 11.37 -20.07 52.10
C GLY A 24 10.47 -18.85 52.33
N GLY A 25 9.42 -18.68 51.52
CA GLY A 25 8.48 -17.56 51.65
C GLY A 25 7.52 -17.46 50.47
N GLY A 26 6.27 -17.88 50.67
CA GLY A 26 5.17 -17.64 49.73
C GLY A 26 4.52 -16.27 49.95
N GLY A 27 3.85 -15.75 48.92
CA GLY A 27 3.13 -14.47 49.02
C GLY A 27 2.27 -14.20 47.79
N ALA A 28 1.03 -14.66 47.80
CA ALA A 28 0.03 -14.27 46.81
C ALA A 28 -0.69 -13.00 47.27
N ALA A 29 -0.77 -11.96 46.42
CA ALA A 29 -1.67 -10.82 46.64
C ALA A 29 -2.07 -10.09 45.34
N HIS A 30 -3.35 -10.21 45.02
CA HIS A 30 -4.25 -9.18 44.46
C HIS A 30 -3.77 -8.15 43.39
N ARG A 31 -4.34 -8.35 42.20
CA ARG A 31 -5.11 -7.37 41.40
C ARG A 31 -5.08 -5.90 41.87
N CYS A 32 -4.73 -5.01 40.94
CA CYS A 32 -5.42 -3.72 40.77
C CYS A 32 -5.60 -3.40 39.28
N ALA A 33 -6.84 -3.53 38.79
CA ALA A 33 -7.22 -3.06 37.47
C ALA A 33 -7.71 -1.61 37.61
N LEU A 34 -7.05 -0.65 36.93
CA LEU A 34 -7.53 0.73 36.84
C LEU A 34 -7.97 1.07 35.42
N ARG A 35 -9.27 0.80 35.22
CA ARG A 35 -10.08 1.22 34.07
C ARG A 35 -10.05 2.76 33.96
N ARG A 36 -9.49 3.31 32.88
CA ARG A 36 -9.66 4.73 32.53
C ARG A 36 -10.71 4.87 31.43
N LEU A 37 -11.71 5.72 31.67
CA LEU A 37 -12.76 6.07 30.72
C LEU A 37 -12.38 7.38 29.98
N PRO A 38 -12.89 7.60 28.75
CA PRO A 38 -12.51 8.73 27.92
C PRO A 38 -13.14 10.05 28.40
N VAL A 39 -12.41 11.15 28.22
CA VAL A 39 -12.91 12.52 28.45
C VAL A 39 -13.43 13.07 27.12
N GLY A 40 -14.72 13.44 27.08
CA GLY A 40 -15.34 14.12 25.94
C GLY A 40 -15.06 15.63 25.90
N PRO A 41 -15.27 16.30 24.75
CA PRO A 41 -14.91 17.70 24.55
C PRO A 41 -15.96 18.68 25.11
N ALA A 42 -15.51 19.86 25.53
CA ALA A 42 -16.39 20.94 26.00
C ALA A 42 -15.99 22.32 25.45
N GLY A 43 -16.99 23.08 24.97
CA GLY A 43 -17.11 24.50 25.33
C GLY A 43 -16.40 25.57 24.50
N LEU A 44 -17.03 25.96 23.38
CA LEU A 44 -17.18 27.33 22.85
C LEU A 44 -16.64 28.54 23.67
N HIS A 45 -15.83 29.38 23.00
CA HIS A 45 -15.89 30.88 22.87
C HIS A 45 -16.23 31.81 24.07
N PRO A 46 -15.65 33.04 24.19
CA PRO A 46 -15.68 34.03 23.08
C PRO A 46 -14.55 35.10 22.95
N GLY A 47 -14.43 35.63 21.72
CA GLY A 47 -14.42 37.08 21.45
C GLY A 47 -13.12 37.90 21.55
N GLN A 48 -12.71 38.50 20.41
CA GLN A 48 -12.39 39.94 20.36
C GLN A 48 -12.70 40.52 18.97
N ARG A 49 -12.96 41.84 18.92
CA ARG A 49 -13.35 42.60 17.72
C ARG A 49 -12.17 43.41 17.19
N GLY A 50 -12.03 43.50 15.87
CA GLY A 50 -11.19 44.48 15.17
C GLY A 50 -11.73 44.68 13.76
N ALA A 51 -12.14 45.91 13.42
CA ALA A 51 -12.74 46.24 12.13
C ALA A 51 -11.72 46.91 11.20
N VAL A 52 -11.96 46.87 9.87
CA VAL A 52 -11.90 48.01 8.94
C VAL A 52 -12.50 47.60 7.57
N ALA A 53 -12.99 48.60 6.82
CA ALA A 53 -13.61 48.55 5.50
C ALA A 53 -12.78 47.84 4.40
N GLY A 54 -13.29 47.50 3.20
CA GLY A 54 -14.64 47.64 2.64
C GLY A 54 -14.58 47.72 1.10
N GLY A 55 -15.63 47.29 0.39
CA GLY A 55 -15.69 47.34 -1.08
C GLY A 55 -16.92 46.63 -1.66
N ARG A 56 -17.78 47.37 -2.38
CA ARG A 56 -18.98 46.82 -3.05
C ARG A 56 -18.74 46.60 -4.56
N PRO A 57 -19.43 45.64 -5.20
CA PRO A 57 -19.23 45.33 -6.61
C PRO A 57 -20.05 46.23 -7.56
N HIS A 58 -19.57 46.37 -8.80
CA HIS A 58 -20.30 47.01 -9.90
C HIS A 58 -21.43 46.11 -10.44
N ARG A 59 -22.63 46.69 -10.61
CA ARG A 59 -23.58 46.30 -11.68
C ARG A 59 -24.07 47.56 -12.37
N ARG A 60 -23.93 47.63 -13.71
CA ARG A 60 -24.63 48.61 -14.55
C ARG A 60 -25.93 47.98 -15.04
N GLY A 61 -26.99 48.78 -15.10
CA GLY A 61 -28.25 48.42 -15.73
C GLY A 61 -28.55 49.31 -16.94
N VAL A 62 -29.30 48.76 -17.89
CA VAL A 62 -30.07 49.42 -18.95
C VAL A 62 -31.27 48.48 -19.17
N GLY A 63 -32.54 48.89 -19.29
CA GLY A 63 -33.15 50.22 -19.27
C GLY A 63 -34.20 50.34 -20.39
N ARG A 64 -35.41 50.82 -20.07
CA ARG A 64 -36.59 51.05 -20.97
C ARG A 64 -37.37 49.81 -21.42
N ASP A 65 -38.67 49.87 -21.74
CA ASP A 65 -39.78 50.74 -21.28
C ASP A 65 -41.14 50.06 -21.63
N ARG A 66 -42.23 50.51 -21.00
CA ARG A 66 -43.66 50.55 -21.42
C ARG A 66 -44.09 49.67 -22.64
N ALA A 67 -45.23 48.96 -22.59
CA ALA A 67 -46.56 49.61 -22.58
C ALA A 67 -47.75 48.65 -22.27
N VAL A 68 -48.91 49.26 -22.04
CA VAL A 68 -50.21 48.62 -21.72
C VAL A 68 -51.00 48.27 -22.98
N GLY A 69 -51.71 47.13 -22.98
CA GLY A 69 -52.74 46.79 -23.97
C GLY A 69 -53.79 45.85 -23.36
N ARG A 70 -55.09 46.11 -23.57
CA ARG A 70 -56.20 45.51 -22.80
C ARG A 70 -57.38 45.15 -23.69
N ARG A 71 -58.11 44.08 -23.32
CA ARG A 71 -59.45 43.62 -23.79
C ARG A 71 -59.54 42.84 -25.13
N GLY A 72 -60.44 41.85 -25.12
CA GLY A 72 -60.95 41.09 -26.27
C GLY A 72 -61.73 39.87 -25.78
N ASP A 73 -63.07 39.95 -25.77
CA ASP A 73 -64.00 38.92 -25.24
C ASP A 73 -64.93 38.41 -26.37
N ARG A 74 -65.53 37.22 -26.18
CA ARG A 74 -66.56 36.55 -27.03
C ARG A 74 -66.06 35.95 -28.35
N GLY A 75 -66.64 34.84 -28.85
CA GLY A 75 -67.76 34.06 -28.35
C GLY A 75 -68.02 32.75 -29.12
N ARG A 76 -69.09 32.02 -28.73
CA ARG A 76 -69.48 30.67 -29.18
C ARG A 76 -69.71 30.51 -30.69
N ALA A 77 -69.40 29.32 -31.22
CA ALA A 77 -70.36 28.42 -31.89
C ALA A 77 -69.74 27.01 -32.00
N GLY A 78 -70.57 25.96 -32.03
CA GLY A 78 -70.09 24.58 -32.14
C GLY A 78 -70.72 23.84 -33.31
N GLN A 79 -70.09 22.73 -33.73
CA GLN A 79 -70.66 21.79 -34.67
C GLN A 79 -70.28 20.36 -34.26
N ARG A 80 -71.25 19.45 -34.26
CA ARG A 80 -71.05 18.00 -34.12
C ARG A 80 -70.94 17.39 -35.51
N GLU A 81 -70.08 16.39 -35.70
CA GLU A 81 -70.50 14.98 -35.87
C GLU A 81 -69.37 14.07 -36.41
N ARG A 82 -69.47 12.78 -36.05
CA ARG A 82 -68.75 11.61 -36.60
C ARG A 82 -67.23 11.58 -36.31
N GLY A 83 -66.62 10.47 -35.93
CA GLY A 83 -67.16 9.10 -35.86
C GLY A 83 -66.11 8.12 -36.38
N GLY A 84 -65.19 7.68 -35.52
CA GLY A 84 -64.14 6.75 -35.87
C GLY A 84 -63.29 6.40 -34.65
N GLU A 85 -63.36 5.15 -34.19
CA GLU A 85 -62.47 4.66 -33.15
C GLU A 85 -61.02 4.57 -33.68
N PRO A 86 -60.01 4.96 -32.88
CA PRO A 86 -58.64 4.61 -33.17
C PRO A 86 -58.45 3.11 -32.90
N ARG A 87 -58.46 2.29 -33.95
CA ARG A 87 -58.04 0.88 -33.86
C ARG A 87 -56.61 0.83 -33.33
N GLN A 88 -56.46 0.46 -32.05
CA GLN A 88 -55.15 0.16 -31.48
C GLN A 88 -54.57 -1.05 -32.21
N ALA A 89 -53.49 -0.84 -32.95
CA ALA A 89 -52.68 -1.91 -33.48
C ALA A 89 -51.95 -2.59 -32.31
N VAL A 90 -52.58 -3.59 -31.70
CA VAL A 90 -51.95 -4.47 -30.72
C VAL A 90 -50.87 -5.26 -31.45
N LEU A 91 -49.61 -4.84 -31.30
CA LEU A 91 -48.44 -5.61 -31.71
C LEU A 91 -48.25 -6.78 -30.72
N PRO A 92 -48.47 -8.04 -31.12
CA PRO A 92 -48.19 -9.16 -30.23
C PRO A 92 -46.67 -9.37 -30.12
N GLY A 93 -46.14 -9.46 -28.89
CA GLY A 93 -44.78 -9.97 -28.65
C GLY A 93 -43.81 -9.16 -27.79
N GLY A 94 -44.20 -8.00 -27.24
CA GLY A 94 -43.29 -7.17 -26.44
C GLY A 94 -42.77 -7.82 -25.14
N GLU A 95 -43.54 -8.70 -24.52
CA GLU A 95 -43.26 -9.20 -23.16
C GLU A 95 -42.16 -10.28 -23.08
N HIS A 96 -41.90 -11.01 -24.18
CA HIS A 96 -40.93 -12.11 -24.17
C HIS A 96 -39.48 -11.63 -24.33
N ILE A 97 -39.23 -10.48 -24.97
CA ILE A 97 -37.88 -9.95 -25.19
C ILE A 97 -37.34 -9.30 -23.91
N ALA A 98 -38.17 -8.61 -23.13
CA ALA A 98 -37.77 -7.96 -21.88
C ALA A 98 -37.26 -8.95 -20.80
N ARG A 99 -37.84 -10.15 -20.72
CA ARG A 99 -37.44 -11.20 -19.76
C ARG A 99 -36.14 -11.94 -20.12
N ALA A 100 -35.64 -11.80 -21.35
CA ALA A 100 -34.38 -12.41 -21.77
C ALA A 100 -33.14 -11.63 -21.27
N GLY A 101 -33.26 -10.30 -21.11
CA GLY A 101 -32.15 -9.43 -20.69
C GLY A 101 -31.89 -9.35 -19.18
N SER A 102 -32.86 -9.70 -18.34
CA SER A 102 -32.73 -9.55 -16.87
C SER A 102 -31.94 -10.67 -16.20
N ARG A 103 -32.05 -11.91 -16.69
CA ARG A 103 -31.31 -13.08 -16.18
C ARG A 103 -29.78 -12.94 -16.27
N PRO A 104 -29.15 -12.50 -17.38
CA PRO A 104 -27.71 -12.33 -17.44
C PRO A 104 -27.20 -11.24 -16.49
N LEU A 105 -27.95 -10.14 -16.35
CA LEU A 105 -27.62 -9.06 -15.42
C LEU A 105 -27.71 -9.52 -13.96
N ALA A 106 -28.77 -10.25 -13.58
CA ALA A 106 -28.92 -10.82 -12.25
C ALA A 106 -27.81 -11.84 -11.92
N ALA A 107 -27.37 -12.65 -12.88
CA ALA A 107 -26.25 -13.57 -12.71
C ALA A 107 -24.92 -12.83 -12.50
N ALA A 108 -24.64 -11.77 -13.27
CA ALA A 108 -23.45 -10.94 -13.10
C ALA A 108 -23.43 -10.20 -11.75
N VAL A 109 -24.58 -9.63 -11.34
CA VAL A 109 -24.73 -8.98 -10.02
C VAL A 109 -24.59 -10.00 -8.89
N GLY A 110 -25.13 -11.22 -9.05
CA GLY A 110 -24.96 -12.30 -8.08
C GLY A 110 -23.50 -12.74 -7.92
N LEU A 111 -22.77 -12.89 -9.03
CA LEU A 111 -21.33 -13.18 -9.03
C LEU A 111 -20.52 -12.07 -8.35
N LEU A 112 -20.84 -10.79 -8.61
CA LEU A 112 -20.22 -9.65 -7.95
C LEU A 112 -20.53 -9.60 -6.44
N ALA A 113 -21.77 -9.90 -6.04
CA ALA A 113 -22.16 -9.94 -4.63
C ALA A 113 -21.46 -11.07 -3.86
N VAL A 114 -21.39 -12.27 -4.46
CA VAL A 114 -20.61 -13.39 -3.92
C VAL A 114 -19.11 -13.03 -3.86
N GLY A 115 -18.57 -12.42 -4.92
CA GLY A 115 -17.21 -11.88 -4.94
C GLY A 115 -16.96 -10.72 -3.95
N THR A 116 -18.00 -10.12 -3.35
CA THR A 116 -17.84 -9.15 -2.26
C THR A 116 -17.84 -9.86 -0.90
N LEU A 117 -18.70 -10.87 -0.73
CA LEU A 117 -18.84 -11.64 0.52
C LEU A 117 -17.65 -12.57 0.80
N LEU A 118 -17.02 -13.14 -0.24
CA LEU A 118 -15.89 -14.09 -0.09
C LEU A 118 -14.55 -13.41 0.26
N PHE A 119 -14.46 -12.09 0.15
CA PHE A 119 -13.20 -11.33 0.31
C PHE A 119 -13.14 -10.53 1.62
N GLY A 120 -14.21 -10.50 2.42
CA GLY A 120 -14.31 -9.66 3.63
C GLY A 120 -13.93 -10.31 4.96
N THR A 121 -13.59 -11.60 4.99
CA THR A 121 -13.21 -12.30 6.24
C THR A 121 -11.70 -12.29 6.41
N ALA A 122 -11.17 -11.26 7.07
CA ALA A 122 -9.82 -11.30 7.63
C ALA A 122 -9.72 -12.42 8.67
N PRO A 123 -8.54 -13.06 8.86
CA PRO A 123 -8.33 -13.97 9.98
C PRO A 123 -8.33 -13.20 11.30
N GLU A 124 -8.68 -13.88 12.39
CA GLU A 124 -8.62 -13.29 13.74
C GLU A 124 -7.16 -12.94 14.12
N PRO A 125 -6.92 -11.83 14.83
CA PRO A 125 -5.59 -11.50 15.36
C PRO A 125 -5.09 -12.56 16.35
N THR A 126 -3.77 -12.76 16.41
CA THR A 126 -3.15 -13.70 17.38
C THR A 126 -3.27 -13.22 18.83
N GLY A 127 -3.50 -11.91 19.03
CA GLY A 127 -3.46 -11.22 20.32
C GLY A 127 -2.12 -10.54 20.59
N GLU A 128 -1.13 -10.72 19.71
CA GLU A 128 0.15 -10.02 19.72
C GLU A 128 0.12 -8.80 18.79
N THR A 129 0.97 -7.82 19.10
CA THR A 129 1.12 -6.55 18.38
C THR A 129 2.59 -6.21 18.23
N VAL A 130 2.93 -5.45 17.19
CA VAL A 130 4.27 -4.87 16.97
C VAL A 130 4.14 -3.39 16.66
N ASP A 131 4.93 -2.53 17.30
CA ASP A 131 4.93 -1.09 17.05
C ASP A 131 5.83 -0.75 15.84
N ILE A 132 5.22 -0.44 14.70
CA ILE A 132 5.95 -0.19 13.44
C ILE A 132 5.84 1.28 13.05
N ALA A 133 7.00 1.91 12.77
CA ALA A 133 7.07 3.27 12.26
C ALA A 133 7.61 3.33 10.83
N ALA A 134 6.82 3.85 9.89
CA ALA A 134 7.29 4.20 8.55
C ALA A 134 7.76 5.66 8.50
N VAL A 135 9.05 5.85 8.20
CA VAL A 135 9.73 7.14 8.21
C VAL A 135 9.73 7.77 6.81
N GLN A 136 9.23 8.99 6.70
CA GLN A 136 9.19 9.77 5.46
C GLN A 136 10.07 11.01 5.61
N GLY A 137 11.30 10.97 5.07
CA GLY A 137 12.26 12.06 5.17
C GLY A 137 12.25 13.07 4.01
N PHE A 138 11.60 12.78 2.88
CA PHE A 138 11.77 13.61 1.67
C PHE A 138 10.66 14.65 1.48
N ASP A 139 11.07 15.91 1.46
CA ASP A 139 10.24 17.12 1.48
C ASP A 139 10.41 18.03 0.25
N VAL A 140 11.27 17.65 -0.70
CA VAL A 140 11.61 18.51 -1.86
C VAL A 140 10.75 18.19 -3.08
N THR A 141 10.04 19.19 -3.60
CA THR A 141 9.33 19.09 -4.89
C THR A 141 10.26 19.33 -6.07
N GLY A 142 10.07 18.58 -7.17
CA GLY A 142 10.70 18.86 -8.46
C GLY A 142 11.86 17.95 -8.83
N SER A 143 12.29 17.04 -7.94
CA SER A 143 13.25 15.99 -8.29
C SER A 143 12.58 14.85 -9.04
N THR A 144 12.21 15.06 -10.31
CA THR A 144 11.84 13.95 -11.19
C THR A 144 13.03 12.99 -11.35
N GLY A 145 12.74 11.69 -11.48
CA GLY A 145 13.67 10.57 -11.31
C GLY A 145 15.14 10.83 -11.67
N ARG A 146 16.03 10.48 -10.74
CA ARG A 146 17.51 10.58 -10.83
C ARG A 146 18.13 11.98 -10.87
N SER A 147 17.35 13.06 -10.78
CA SER A 147 17.90 14.40 -10.41
C SER A 147 18.39 14.49 -8.95
N LEU A 148 18.29 13.39 -8.20
CA LEU A 148 18.90 13.15 -6.90
C LEU A 148 20.41 12.91 -7.04
N GLY A 149 21.18 13.94 -7.40
CA GLY A 149 22.65 13.92 -7.30
C GLY A 149 23.17 13.94 -5.85
N ARG A 150 22.35 13.49 -4.90
CA ARG A 150 22.49 13.67 -3.45
C ARG A 150 21.85 12.50 -2.68
N SER A 151 22.30 11.29 -2.99
CA SER A 151 22.19 10.08 -2.17
C SER A 151 22.16 10.35 -0.66
N ARG A 152 23.20 11.05 -0.21
CA ARG A 152 23.42 11.47 1.19
C ARG A 152 22.30 12.35 1.73
N ASP A 153 21.72 13.26 0.95
CA ASP A 153 20.62 14.09 1.42
C ASP A 153 19.36 13.26 1.72
N ILE A 154 19.13 12.14 1.03
CA ILE A 154 18.00 11.26 1.33
C ILE A 154 18.25 10.54 2.64
N ALA A 155 19.36 9.81 2.75
CA ALA A 155 19.69 9.03 3.93
C ALA A 155 19.83 9.91 5.19
N HIS A 156 20.48 11.08 5.09
CA HIS A 156 20.56 12.03 6.20
C HIS A 156 19.20 12.63 6.58
N ARG A 157 18.30 12.93 5.63
CA ARG A 157 16.94 13.38 5.98
C ARG A 157 16.13 12.28 6.66
N GLN A 158 16.25 11.03 6.21
CA GLN A 158 15.61 9.89 6.88
C GLN A 158 16.14 9.71 8.31
N LEU A 159 17.45 9.84 8.50
CA LEU A 159 18.07 9.86 9.82
C LEU A 159 17.57 11.03 10.67
N GLU A 160 17.47 12.26 10.15
CA GLU A 160 16.91 13.41 10.89
C GLU A 160 15.49 13.17 11.40
N VAL A 161 14.61 12.55 10.59
CA VAL A 161 13.27 12.19 11.05
C VAL A 161 13.32 11.05 12.08
N THR A 162 14.20 10.06 11.87
CA THR A 162 14.39 8.92 12.78
C THR A 162 14.92 9.37 14.15
N ARG A 163 15.88 10.31 14.20
CA ARG A 163 16.34 10.91 15.47
C ARG A 163 15.17 11.55 16.23
N ARG A 164 14.33 12.35 15.55
CA ARG A 164 13.16 13.00 16.17
C ARG A 164 12.09 12.01 16.62
N LEU A 165 11.92 10.90 15.91
CA LEU A 165 11.04 9.80 16.30
C LEU A 165 11.54 9.17 17.61
N ALA A 166 12.81 8.74 17.64
CA ALA A 166 13.39 8.04 18.78
C ALA A 166 13.53 8.91 20.03
N THR A 167 13.87 10.20 19.89
CA THR A 167 13.87 11.15 21.02
C THR A 167 12.47 11.68 21.34
N GLY A 168 11.43 11.19 20.68
CA GLY A 168 10.05 11.59 20.90
C GLY A 168 9.45 10.99 22.18
N PRO A 169 8.26 11.44 22.61
CA PRO A 169 7.62 10.95 23.85
C PRO A 169 7.32 9.45 23.88
N ALA A 170 7.28 8.79 22.71
CA ALA A 170 7.05 7.35 22.56
C ALA A 170 8.35 6.52 22.43
N GLY A 171 9.53 7.15 22.50
CA GLY A 171 10.81 6.45 22.30
C GLY A 171 10.99 5.91 20.87
N PRO A 172 11.94 4.99 20.63
CA PRO A 172 12.00 4.22 19.39
C PRO A 172 10.77 3.30 19.22
N PRO A 173 10.43 2.89 17.97
CA PRO A 173 9.45 1.83 17.68
C PRO A 173 10.07 0.43 17.90
N ASP A 174 9.26 -0.63 17.84
CA ASP A 174 9.79 -2.01 17.77
C ASP A 174 10.44 -2.30 16.42
N LEU A 175 9.93 -1.71 15.33
CA LEU A 175 10.50 -1.80 13.98
C LEU A 175 10.44 -0.44 13.26
N ALA A 176 11.58 0.02 12.76
CA ALA A 176 11.66 1.17 11.87
C ALA A 176 11.67 0.73 10.40
N VAL A 177 10.89 1.44 9.57
CA VAL A 177 10.83 1.21 8.12
C VAL A 177 11.21 2.48 7.37
N TRP A 178 12.25 2.38 6.55
CA TRP A 178 12.65 3.38 5.56
C TRP A 178 12.23 2.94 4.15
N PRO A 179 11.88 3.88 3.26
CA PRO A 179 11.28 3.60 1.95
C PRO A 179 12.29 3.14 0.88
N GLU A 180 11.77 2.80 -0.31
CA GLU A 180 12.55 2.45 -1.50
C GLU A 180 13.57 3.56 -1.83
N SER A 181 14.81 3.17 -2.14
CA SER A 181 15.93 4.09 -2.41
C SER A 181 16.24 5.08 -1.28
N ALA A 182 15.95 4.74 -0.02
CA ALA A 182 16.46 5.53 1.12
C ALA A 182 18.00 5.53 1.16
N PHE A 183 18.60 4.41 0.78
CA PHE A 183 19.95 4.31 0.25
C PHE A 183 19.88 4.00 -1.25
N ASP A 184 20.44 4.86 -2.09
CA ASP A 184 20.49 4.73 -3.55
C ASP A 184 21.86 4.21 -4.07
N ASN A 185 22.70 3.73 -3.16
CA ASN A 185 23.93 3.01 -3.40
C ASN A 185 24.15 1.95 -2.30
N ASP A 186 25.09 1.03 -2.50
CA ASP A 186 25.40 -0.05 -1.55
C ASP A 186 25.90 0.49 -0.19
N VAL A 187 25.41 -0.16 0.88
CA VAL A 187 25.75 0.09 2.28
C VAL A 187 26.22 -1.16 3.03
N VAL A 188 26.27 -2.31 2.33
CA VAL A 188 26.54 -3.65 2.88
C VAL A 188 27.81 -4.27 2.29
N GLY A 189 28.02 -4.15 0.98
CA GLY A 189 29.14 -4.77 0.29
C GLY A 189 30.51 -4.17 0.63
N ALA A 190 31.57 -4.81 0.15
CA ALA A 190 32.94 -4.33 0.33
C ALA A 190 33.19 -2.92 -0.25
N ASP A 191 32.43 -2.56 -1.29
CA ASP A 191 32.49 -1.26 -1.99
C ASP A 191 31.46 -0.23 -1.48
N ALA A 192 30.80 -0.50 -0.34
CA ALA A 192 29.78 0.37 0.25
C ALA A 192 30.29 1.80 0.53
N ASP A 193 29.48 2.84 0.26
CA ASP A 193 29.86 4.23 0.58
C ASP A 193 30.03 4.38 2.10
N PRO A 194 31.24 4.68 2.61
CA PRO A 194 31.49 4.75 4.04
C PRO A 194 30.59 5.74 4.79
N ARG A 195 30.11 6.80 4.12
CA ARG A 195 29.22 7.81 4.72
C ARG A 195 27.77 7.38 4.76
N LEU A 196 27.32 6.58 3.80
CA LEU A 196 25.99 5.97 3.85
C LEU A 196 25.97 4.87 4.93
N ARG A 197 27.05 4.10 5.05
CA ARG A 197 27.23 3.14 6.14
C ARG A 197 27.32 3.82 7.52
N GLU A 198 28.00 4.96 7.64
CA GLU A 198 27.97 5.80 8.86
C GLU A 198 26.55 6.28 9.19
N THR A 199 25.78 6.69 8.18
CA THR A 199 24.37 7.09 8.33
C THR A 199 23.47 5.93 8.79
N LEU A 200 23.73 4.71 8.30
CA LEU A 200 23.08 3.48 8.76
C LEU A 200 23.44 3.16 10.22
N THR A 201 24.72 3.19 10.58
CA THR A 201 25.18 2.96 11.96
C THR A 201 24.58 3.98 12.92
N GLU A 202 24.49 5.27 12.54
CA GLU A 202 23.85 6.26 13.39
C GLU A 202 22.32 6.06 13.49
N ALA A 203 21.66 5.64 12.40
CA ALA A 203 20.23 5.33 12.42
C ALA A 203 19.91 4.18 13.38
N LEU A 204 20.68 3.10 13.33
CA LEU A 204 20.55 1.97 14.27
C LEU A 204 20.89 2.39 15.72
N GLY A 205 21.93 3.22 15.90
CA GLY A 205 22.31 3.74 17.21
C GLY A 205 21.24 4.60 17.88
N VAL A 206 20.45 5.37 17.12
CA VAL A 206 19.31 6.11 17.69
C VAL A 206 18.03 5.28 17.83
N LEU A 207 17.96 4.12 17.19
CA LEU A 207 16.84 3.18 17.32
C LEU A 207 16.95 2.26 18.55
N ASP A 208 18.04 2.35 19.32
CA ASP A 208 18.24 1.75 20.66
C ASP A 208 17.83 0.27 20.75
N GLY A 209 18.25 -0.52 19.76
CA GLY A 209 17.99 -1.97 19.70
C GLY A 209 16.90 -2.38 18.70
N ALA A 210 16.10 -1.46 18.17
CA ALA A 210 15.10 -1.78 17.16
C ALA A 210 15.72 -1.99 15.76
N PRO A 211 15.35 -3.06 15.02
CA PRO A 211 15.79 -3.28 13.65
C PRO A 211 15.31 -2.19 12.68
N LEU A 212 16.05 -2.06 11.57
CA LEU A 212 15.74 -1.16 10.47
C LEU A 212 15.54 -1.94 9.16
N LEU A 213 14.33 -1.86 8.59
CA LEU A 213 14.04 -2.35 7.24
C LEU A 213 14.08 -1.17 6.26
N THR A 214 14.97 -1.20 5.27
CA THR A 214 15.27 -0.02 4.42
C THR A 214 15.51 -0.36 2.95
N GLY A 215 15.16 0.56 2.05
CA GLY A 215 15.43 0.41 0.62
C GLY A 215 16.90 0.69 0.28
N VAL A 216 17.57 -0.27 -0.39
CA VAL A 216 18.97 -0.20 -0.82
C VAL A 216 19.10 -0.54 -2.31
N ILE A 217 19.75 0.34 -3.08
CA ILE A 217 20.12 0.06 -4.48
C ILE A 217 21.56 -0.47 -4.52
N ASP A 218 21.76 -1.74 -4.92
CA ASP A 218 23.10 -2.27 -5.17
C ASP A 218 23.51 -2.05 -6.63
N GLU A 219 24.76 -1.68 -6.89
CA GLU A 219 25.37 -1.80 -8.22
C GLU A 219 25.59 -3.30 -8.57
N ARG A 220 25.39 -3.68 -9.83
CA ARG A 220 25.58 -5.07 -10.29
C ARG A 220 26.46 -5.13 -11.56
N PRO A 221 27.25 -6.20 -11.75
CA PRO A 221 28.14 -6.34 -12.91
C PRO A 221 27.43 -6.13 -14.26
N GLY A 222 28.18 -5.60 -15.23
CA GLY A 222 27.66 -5.28 -16.56
C GLY A 222 26.80 -4.01 -16.61
N GLY A 223 26.96 -3.09 -15.65
CA GLY A 223 26.20 -1.84 -15.63
C GLY A 223 24.72 -2.05 -15.34
N ARG A 224 24.41 -2.97 -14.41
CA ARG A 224 23.05 -3.24 -13.93
C ARG A 224 22.91 -2.77 -12.47
N PHE A 225 21.71 -2.87 -11.91
CA PHE A 225 21.48 -2.58 -10.50
C PHE A 225 20.46 -3.57 -9.92
N ALA A 226 20.48 -3.78 -8.60
CA ALA A 226 19.42 -4.45 -7.87
C ALA A 226 18.72 -3.43 -6.99
N ASN A 227 17.39 -3.40 -7.03
CA ASN A 227 16.58 -2.60 -6.10
C ASN A 227 16.11 -3.54 -4.98
N ASN A 228 16.51 -3.27 -3.74
CA ASN A 228 16.28 -4.17 -2.61
C ASN A 228 15.56 -3.47 -1.46
N THR A 229 14.92 -4.28 -0.63
CA THR A 229 14.68 -3.95 0.78
C THR A 229 15.62 -4.83 1.60
N VAL A 230 16.37 -4.23 2.52
CA VAL A 230 17.35 -4.91 3.37
C VAL A 230 16.96 -4.68 4.82
N ALA A 231 16.95 -5.75 5.61
CA ALA A 231 16.69 -5.71 7.04
C ALA A 231 18.00 -5.78 7.81
N PHE A 232 18.22 -4.82 8.68
CA PHE A 232 19.37 -4.74 9.58
C PHE A 232 18.90 -4.94 11.02
N ASP A 233 19.64 -5.73 11.78
CA ASP A 233 19.46 -5.82 13.23
C ASP A 233 20.10 -4.63 13.97
N ALA A 234 20.02 -4.62 15.29
CA ALA A 234 20.62 -3.61 16.16
C ALA A 234 22.15 -3.49 16.02
N ASN A 235 22.85 -4.55 15.59
CA ASN A 235 24.29 -4.58 15.41
C ASN A 235 24.71 -4.04 14.03
N GLY A 236 23.76 -3.93 13.09
CA GLY A 236 24.00 -3.61 11.69
C GLY A 236 24.26 -4.84 10.82
N ASP A 237 24.01 -6.04 11.33
CA ASP A 237 24.08 -7.28 10.54
C ASP A 237 22.84 -7.43 9.67
N VAL A 238 23.02 -7.91 8.44
CA VAL A 238 21.91 -8.15 7.51
C VAL A 238 21.20 -9.45 7.88
N VAL A 239 19.97 -9.32 8.38
CA VAL A 239 19.11 -10.44 8.81
C VAL A 239 18.04 -10.82 7.78
N GLY A 240 17.85 -10.00 6.74
CA GLY A 240 16.94 -10.30 5.64
C GLY A 240 17.21 -9.43 4.41
N ARG A 241 16.90 -9.94 3.22
CA ARG A 241 17.03 -9.20 1.96
C ARG A 241 16.01 -9.67 0.92
N TYR A 242 15.16 -8.73 0.52
CA TYR A 242 14.28 -8.87 -0.63
C TYR A 242 14.84 -8.11 -1.83
N THR A 243 14.83 -8.71 -3.02
CA THR A 243 15.21 -8.05 -4.28
C THR A 243 13.98 -7.93 -5.17
N LYS A 244 13.73 -6.74 -5.72
CA LYS A 244 12.58 -6.42 -6.58
C LYS A 244 12.48 -7.42 -7.74
N ARG A 245 11.30 -8.00 -7.89
CA ARG A 245 10.92 -9.03 -8.86
C ARG A 245 10.19 -8.41 -10.06
N HIS A 246 9.36 -7.39 -9.83
CA HIS A 246 8.64 -6.67 -10.90
C HIS A 246 9.08 -5.20 -11.02
N TYR A 247 9.85 -4.91 -12.06
CA TYR A 247 10.32 -3.56 -12.38
C TYR A 247 9.34 -2.82 -13.29
N VAL A 248 9.33 -1.48 -13.22
CA VAL A 248 8.50 -0.61 -14.08
C VAL A 248 9.05 -0.62 -15.52
N PRO A 249 8.27 -1.06 -16.54
CA PRO A 249 8.67 -0.97 -17.94
C PRO A 249 8.90 0.48 -18.36
N PHE A 250 10.02 0.75 -19.04
CA PHE A 250 10.46 2.09 -19.45
C PHE A 250 10.73 3.08 -18.30
N GLY A 251 10.70 2.62 -17.04
CA GLY A 251 11.14 3.38 -15.86
C GLY A 251 12.43 2.83 -15.25
N GLU A 252 12.54 1.50 -15.17
CA GLU A 252 13.65 0.80 -14.50
C GLU A 252 14.32 -0.27 -15.40
N TYR A 253 13.71 -0.59 -16.54
CA TYR A 253 14.30 -1.39 -17.61
C TYR A 253 13.70 -1.02 -18.97
N ILE A 254 14.36 -1.37 -20.08
CA ILE A 254 13.79 -1.24 -21.44
C ILE A 254 13.39 -2.62 -21.98
N PRO A 255 12.08 -2.90 -22.18
CA PRO A 255 11.63 -4.06 -22.94
C PRO A 255 12.26 -4.08 -24.33
N LEU A 256 12.88 -5.19 -24.74
CA LEU A 256 13.57 -5.32 -26.03
C LEU A 256 14.64 -4.21 -26.26
N ARG A 257 15.44 -3.86 -25.24
CA ARG A 257 16.46 -2.79 -25.26
C ARG A 257 17.17 -2.63 -26.61
N GLY A 258 17.80 -3.67 -27.14
CA GLY A 258 18.55 -3.61 -28.42
C GLY A 258 17.73 -3.27 -29.68
N LEU A 259 16.39 -3.25 -29.61
CA LEU A 259 15.50 -2.77 -30.68
C LEU A 259 14.98 -1.35 -30.43
N LEU A 260 14.96 -0.87 -29.17
CA LEU A 260 14.28 0.38 -28.78
C LEU A 260 15.22 1.47 -28.25
N GLU A 261 16.45 1.16 -27.83
CA GLU A 261 17.34 2.09 -27.13
C GLU A 261 17.76 3.33 -27.94
N TRP A 262 17.60 3.30 -29.26
CA TRP A 262 17.80 4.45 -30.16
C TRP A 262 16.73 5.55 -30.00
N ILE A 263 15.63 5.29 -29.28
CA ILE A 263 14.55 6.26 -29.02
C ILE A 263 15.02 7.24 -27.92
N PRO A 264 15.31 8.53 -28.21
CA PRO A 264 16.01 9.41 -27.28
C PRO A 264 15.36 9.61 -25.90
N PRO A 265 14.01 9.58 -25.76
CA PRO A 265 13.38 9.53 -24.44
C PRO A 265 13.91 8.44 -23.49
N LEU A 266 14.30 7.27 -24.02
CA LEU A 266 14.70 6.08 -23.26
C LEU A 266 16.15 6.13 -22.72
N GLU A 267 16.97 7.09 -23.15
CA GLU A 267 18.28 7.37 -22.55
C GLU A 267 18.21 7.62 -21.03
N ARG A 268 17.03 8.02 -20.52
CA ARG A 268 16.72 8.17 -19.09
C ARG A 268 16.74 6.85 -18.31
N VAL A 269 16.72 5.70 -19.00
CA VAL A 269 16.84 4.35 -18.43
C VAL A 269 18.14 3.70 -18.92
N PRO A 270 19.32 4.19 -18.48
CA PRO A 270 20.61 3.76 -19.02
C PRO A 270 21.07 2.38 -18.52
N ARG A 271 20.37 1.78 -17.55
CA ARG A 271 20.70 0.50 -16.91
C ARG A 271 19.41 -0.29 -16.67
N ASP A 272 19.47 -1.61 -16.74
CA ASP A 272 18.34 -2.50 -16.43
C ASP A 272 18.47 -3.11 -15.02
N GLY A 273 17.35 -3.15 -14.29
CA GLY A 273 17.25 -3.84 -13.01
C GLY A 273 17.55 -5.35 -13.09
N VAL A 274 18.05 -5.91 -12.00
CA VAL A 274 18.20 -7.36 -11.76
C VAL A 274 16.98 -7.85 -11.00
N VAL A 275 16.25 -8.79 -11.61
CA VAL A 275 15.03 -9.41 -11.07
C VAL A 275 15.39 -10.37 -9.93
N GLY A 276 14.76 -10.19 -8.77
CA GLY A 276 14.79 -11.14 -7.67
C GLY A 276 13.98 -12.41 -7.97
N GLU A 277 14.33 -13.51 -7.31
CA GLU A 277 13.81 -14.84 -7.66
C GLU A 277 12.59 -15.26 -6.84
N ARG A 278 12.51 -14.85 -5.57
CA ARG A 278 11.58 -15.38 -4.56
C ARG A 278 11.02 -14.27 -3.66
N ALA A 279 9.88 -14.51 -3.02
CA ALA A 279 9.47 -13.72 -1.87
C ALA A 279 10.47 -13.85 -0.70
N GLU A 280 10.43 -12.88 0.21
CA GLU A 280 11.17 -12.84 1.46
C GLU A 280 10.18 -12.52 2.59
N VAL A 281 10.19 -13.35 3.62
CA VAL A 281 9.60 -13.07 4.93
C VAL A 281 10.76 -13.04 5.92
N THR A 282 10.93 -11.93 6.62
CA THR A 282 12.01 -11.75 7.61
C THR A 282 11.40 -11.60 8.99
N GLU A 283 11.87 -12.39 9.95
CA GLU A 283 11.49 -12.24 11.35
C GLU A 283 12.12 -10.97 11.93
N LEU A 284 11.29 -9.96 12.24
CA LEU A 284 11.71 -8.67 12.77
C LEU A 284 10.82 -8.30 13.95
N ALA A 285 11.42 -7.95 15.08
CA ALA A 285 10.71 -7.59 16.31
C ALA A 285 9.64 -8.62 16.78
N GLY A 286 9.88 -9.91 16.52
CA GLY A 286 8.95 -10.99 16.87
C GLY A 286 7.80 -11.20 15.87
N ALA A 287 7.82 -10.51 14.72
CA ALA A 287 6.82 -10.65 13.68
C ALA A 287 7.43 -11.07 12.33
N GLY A 288 6.74 -11.94 11.60
CA GLY A 288 7.09 -12.26 10.22
C GLY A 288 6.73 -11.11 9.28
N VAL A 289 7.73 -10.40 8.73
CA VAL A 289 7.54 -9.24 7.86
C VAL A 289 7.78 -9.60 6.40
N GLY A 290 6.74 -9.52 5.57
CA GLY A 290 6.83 -9.72 4.12
C GLY A 290 7.17 -8.42 3.39
N SER A 291 8.22 -8.44 2.55
CA SER A 291 8.67 -7.25 1.81
C SER A 291 8.11 -7.15 0.39
N LEU A 292 7.73 -5.93 -0.01
CA LEU A 292 7.25 -5.54 -1.34
C LEU A 292 7.88 -4.21 -1.74
N ILE A 293 8.19 -4.03 -3.03
CA ILE A 293 8.79 -2.78 -3.52
C ILE A 293 7.88 -2.12 -4.57
N CYS A 294 7.28 -1.00 -4.16
CA CYS A 294 6.70 0.01 -5.04
C CYS A 294 5.61 -0.53 -5.96
N PHE A 295 5.91 -0.65 -7.26
CA PHE A 295 4.99 -1.10 -8.29
C PHE A 295 4.41 -2.49 -7.97
N GLU A 296 5.17 -3.35 -7.28
CA GLU A 296 4.81 -4.75 -6.98
C GLU A 296 3.49 -4.95 -6.24
N VAL A 297 3.02 -3.94 -5.49
CA VAL A 297 1.72 -3.99 -4.79
C VAL A 297 0.52 -4.14 -5.74
N LEU A 298 0.70 -3.85 -7.04
CA LEU A 298 -0.31 -4.02 -8.08
C LEU A 298 -0.50 -5.49 -8.52
N TRP A 299 0.40 -6.40 -8.13
CA TRP A 299 0.34 -7.81 -8.50
C TRP A 299 -0.11 -8.68 -7.33
N PRO A 300 -1.35 -9.25 -7.37
CA PRO A 300 -1.86 -10.10 -6.31
C PRO A 300 -0.90 -11.21 -5.90
N GLU A 301 -0.28 -11.88 -6.86
CA GLU A 301 0.61 -13.01 -6.64
C GLU A 301 1.85 -12.67 -5.80
N LEU A 302 2.46 -11.49 -6.02
CA LEU A 302 3.65 -11.05 -5.27
C LEU A 302 3.31 -10.67 -3.83
N VAL A 303 2.07 -10.25 -3.59
CA VAL A 303 1.56 -9.84 -2.27
C VAL A 303 1.03 -11.04 -1.48
N HIS A 304 0.36 -11.98 -2.16
CA HIS A 304 -0.19 -13.19 -1.56
C HIS A 304 0.92 -14.20 -1.20
N GLU A 305 2.01 -14.27 -1.97
CA GLU A 305 3.13 -15.20 -1.74
C GLU A 305 3.76 -15.06 -0.32
N PRO A 306 4.27 -13.88 0.13
CA PRO A 306 4.84 -13.74 1.46
C PRO A 306 3.79 -13.93 2.58
N ALA A 307 2.56 -13.44 2.39
CA ALA A 307 1.47 -13.67 3.35
C ALA A 307 1.12 -15.16 3.49
N ALA A 308 1.21 -15.93 2.40
CA ALA A 308 1.02 -17.39 2.40
C ALA A 308 2.20 -18.15 3.01
N GLN A 309 3.41 -17.57 2.96
CA GLN A 309 4.64 -18.09 3.57
C GLN A 309 4.78 -17.78 5.08
N GLY A 310 3.84 -17.03 5.66
CA GLY A 310 3.80 -16.77 7.10
C GLY A 310 3.93 -15.30 7.51
N ALA A 311 4.09 -14.36 6.56
CA ALA A 311 4.13 -12.94 6.93
C ALA A 311 2.84 -12.52 7.65
N GLN A 312 3.00 -11.95 8.85
CA GLN A 312 1.93 -11.41 9.70
C GLN A 312 1.73 -9.91 9.43
N VAL A 313 2.73 -9.22 8.89
CA VAL A 313 2.65 -7.83 8.39
C VAL A 313 3.33 -7.74 7.02
N LEU A 314 2.83 -6.87 6.14
CA LEU A 314 3.46 -6.57 4.86
C LEU A 314 4.02 -5.15 4.84
N VAL A 315 5.27 -4.99 4.42
CA VAL A 315 5.90 -3.68 4.21
C VAL A 315 6.01 -3.43 2.72
N MET A 316 5.44 -2.31 2.27
CA MET A 316 5.50 -1.85 0.89
C MET A 316 6.33 -0.56 0.84
N ALA A 317 7.61 -0.71 0.47
CA ALA A 317 8.56 0.39 0.37
C ALA A 317 8.48 1.03 -1.04
N THR A 318 8.37 2.36 -1.15
CA THR A 318 8.15 3.02 -2.45
C THR A 318 8.76 4.42 -2.60
N ASN A 319 9.25 4.71 -3.82
CA ASN A 319 9.82 5.98 -4.23
C ASN A 319 8.91 6.66 -5.27
N ASN A 320 7.89 7.37 -4.79
CA ASN A 320 6.93 8.07 -5.65
C ASN A 320 7.45 9.41 -6.23
N SER A 321 8.75 9.63 -6.32
CA SER A 321 9.32 10.91 -6.80
C SER A 321 8.87 11.26 -8.23
N SER A 322 8.61 10.25 -9.06
CA SER A 322 8.06 10.38 -10.42
C SER A 322 6.57 10.76 -10.47
N PHE A 323 5.80 10.56 -9.39
CA PHE A 323 4.35 10.78 -9.37
C PHE A 323 3.97 12.26 -9.26
N GLY A 324 4.88 13.12 -8.79
CA GLY A 324 4.62 14.55 -8.65
C GLY A 324 3.52 14.87 -7.64
N ARG A 325 2.94 16.08 -7.75
CA ARG A 325 1.70 16.45 -7.07
C ARG A 325 0.48 15.98 -7.87
N SER A 326 0.28 14.67 -7.97
CA SER A 326 -0.85 14.03 -8.66
C SER A 326 -1.62 13.06 -7.76
N ALA A 327 -2.74 12.53 -8.26
CA ALA A 327 -3.52 11.52 -7.56
C ALA A 327 -2.82 10.14 -7.49
N ALA A 328 -1.70 9.93 -8.17
CA ALA A 328 -1.07 8.60 -8.29
C ALA A 328 -0.62 8.02 -6.93
N SER A 329 -0.14 8.84 -5.98
CA SER A 329 0.20 8.35 -4.63
C SER A 329 -1.05 7.90 -3.85
N ASP A 330 -2.17 8.62 -4.00
CA ASP A 330 -3.44 8.25 -3.35
C ASP A 330 -4.06 7.00 -4.00
N GLN A 331 -3.91 6.83 -5.32
CA GLN A 331 -4.26 5.60 -6.04
C GLN A 331 -3.37 4.41 -5.62
N HIS A 332 -2.08 4.64 -5.36
CA HIS A 332 -1.15 3.60 -4.92
C HIS A 332 -1.48 3.09 -3.51
N ILE A 333 -1.85 3.98 -2.58
CA ILE A 333 -2.43 3.59 -1.29
C ILE A 333 -3.75 2.84 -1.49
N ALA A 334 -4.62 3.26 -2.42
CA ALA A 334 -5.88 2.56 -2.66
C ALA A 334 -5.68 1.10 -3.12
N VAL A 335 -4.60 0.81 -3.84
CA VAL A 335 -4.19 -0.57 -4.15
C VAL A 335 -3.72 -1.30 -2.88
N SER A 336 -2.94 -0.65 -2.00
CA SER A 336 -2.59 -1.21 -0.69
C SER A 336 -3.83 -1.55 0.16
N GLN A 337 -4.88 -0.71 0.16
CA GLN A 337 -6.16 -1.04 0.84
C GLN A 337 -6.76 -2.35 0.32
N LEU A 338 -6.82 -2.53 -1.00
CA LEU A 338 -7.33 -3.77 -1.60
C LEU A 338 -6.42 -4.97 -1.28
N ARG A 339 -5.10 -4.80 -1.26
CA ARG A 339 -4.14 -5.84 -0.87
C ARG A 339 -4.27 -6.24 0.60
N ALA A 340 -4.53 -5.29 1.49
CA ALA A 340 -4.75 -5.53 2.92
C ALA A 340 -6.01 -6.39 3.14
N VAL A 341 -7.13 -6.03 2.48
CA VAL A 341 -8.37 -6.83 2.48
C VAL A 341 -8.14 -8.24 1.92
N GLU A 342 -7.44 -8.36 0.79
CA GLU A 342 -7.18 -9.67 0.18
C GLU A 342 -6.33 -10.58 1.06
N THR A 343 -5.34 -10.05 1.77
CA THR A 343 -4.42 -10.85 2.61
C THR A 343 -4.86 -10.97 4.06
N GLY A 344 -5.79 -10.13 4.51
CA GLY A 344 -6.11 -9.98 5.93
C GLY A 344 -4.92 -9.49 6.75
N ARG A 345 -3.97 -8.76 6.13
CA ARG A 345 -2.76 -8.25 6.77
C ARG A 345 -2.74 -6.74 6.79
N TRP A 346 -2.08 -6.19 7.81
CA TRP A 346 -1.67 -4.81 7.80
C TRP A 346 -0.64 -4.55 6.71
N ILE A 347 -0.77 -3.41 6.02
CA ILE A 347 0.23 -2.94 5.07
C ILE A 347 0.82 -1.61 5.55
N VAL A 348 2.12 -1.65 5.79
CA VAL A 348 2.96 -0.49 6.08
C VAL A 348 3.44 0.09 4.75
N HIS A 349 2.71 1.07 4.23
CA HIS A 349 3.03 1.76 2.98
C HIS A 349 4.07 2.85 3.30
N ALA A 350 5.36 2.55 3.08
CA ALA A 350 6.47 3.46 3.38
C ALA A 350 6.91 4.19 2.10
N ALA A 351 6.51 5.45 1.95
CA ALA A 351 6.83 6.28 0.80
C ALA A 351 8.00 7.24 1.07
N LEU A 352 8.87 7.44 0.08
CA LEU A 352 9.97 8.40 0.16
C LEU A 352 9.47 9.85 0.12
N SER A 353 8.74 10.19 -0.94
CA SER A 353 8.25 11.55 -1.25
C SER A 353 6.75 11.61 -1.55
N GLY A 354 6.12 10.43 -1.69
CA GLY A 354 4.68 10.27 -1.81
C GLY A 354 3.98 10.44 -0.48
N ARG A 355 2.96 9.60 -0.22
CA ARG A 355 2.30 9.52 1.07
C ARG A 355 2.60 8.17 1.71
N SER A 356 3.21 8.16 2.88
CA SER A 356 3.23 6.98 3.73
C SER A 356 1.87 6.77 4.40
N ALA A 357 1.49 5.52 4.63
CA ALA A 357 0.24 5.16 5.29
C ALA A 357 0.33 3.84 6.07
N LEU A 358 -0.50 3.71 7.10
CA LEU A 358 -0.79 2.44 7.76
C LEU A 358 -2.19 2.00 7.37
N VAL A 359 -2.28 0.81 6.79
CA VAL A 359 -3.50 0.26 6.16
C VAL A 359 -3.89 -1.03 6.89
N ALA A 360 -5.09 -1.06 7.44
CA ALA A 360 -5.59 -2.18 8.22
C ALA A 360 -6.18 -3.32 7.36
N PRO A 361 -6.35 -4.55 7.90
CA PRO A 361 -6.93 -5.70 7.20
C PRO A 361 -8.34 -5.50 6.63
N ASP A 362 -9.10 -4.51 7.10
CA ASP A 362 -10.42 -4.14 6.55
C ASP A 362 -10.33 -3.14 5.38
N GLY A 363 -9.11 -2.73 5.00
CA GLY A 363 -8.82 -1.75 3.97
C GLY A 363 -8.91 -0.30 4.45
N SER A 364 -9.14 -0.03 5.73
CA SER A 364 -9.14 1.32 6.28
C SER A 364 -7.71 1.88 6.42
N VAL A 365 -7.57 3.19 6.23
CA VAL A 365 -6.29 3.91 6.40
C VAL A 365 -6.31 4.59 7.77
N HIS A 366 -5.57 4.01 8.73
CA HIS A 366 -5.48 4.52 10.10
C HIS A 366 -4.70 5.84 10.17
N GLN A 367 -3.56 5.89 9.48
CA GLN A 367 -2.69 7.07 9.44
C GLN A 367 -2.17 7.29 8.02
N ARG A 368 -1.97 8.56 7.63
CA ARG A 368 -1.41 8.93 6.31
C ARG A 368 -0.72 10.29 6.35
N THR A 369 0.41 10.42 5.66
CA THR A 369 1.16 11.68 5.53
C THR A 369 0.67 12.58 4.38
N GLY A 370 1.21 13.80 4.34
CA GLY A 370 1.22 14.64 3.14
C GLY A 370 2.29 14.23 2.12
N LEU A 371 2.12 14.67 0.88
CA LEU A 371 3.16 14.61 -0.16
C LEU A 371 4.28 15.60 0.16
N TYR A 372 5.54 15.19 -0.05
CA TYR A 372 6.72 16.05 0.13
C TYR A 372 6.75 16.72 1.52
N GLN A 373 6.81 15.91 2.58
CA GLN A 373 6.99 16.40 3.95
C GLN A 373 7.87 15.44 4.76
N GLN A 374 8.58 15.97 5.76
CA GLN A 374 9.21 15.16 6.80
C GLN A 374 8.17 14.72 7.85
N ALA A 375 7.87 13.43 7.93
CA ALA A 375 6.84 12.88 8.83
C ALA A 375 7.06 11.39 9.14
N VAL A 376 6.26 10.86 10.06
CA VAL A 376 6.19 9.44 10.42
C VAL A 376 4.71 9.03 10.46
N VAL A 377 4.41 7.78 10.12
CA VAL A 377 3.19 7.08 10.57
C VAL A 377 3.64 5.91 11.44
N ARG A 378 3.05 5.77 12.63
CA ARG A 378 3.44 4.78 13.65
C ARG A 378 2.24 4.36 14.46
N ASP A 379 2.01 3.06 14.59
CA ASP A 379 0.90 2.50 15.37
C ASP A 379 1.26 1.08 15.85
N GLU A 380 0.57 0.61 16.89
CA GLU A 380 0.63 -0.81 17.29
C GLU A 380 -0.15 -1.62 16.24
N VAL A 381 0.52 -2.55 15.57
CA VAL A 381 -0.03 -3.37 14.50
C VAL A 381 -0.36 -4.77 15.02
N PRO A 382 -1.65 -5.16 15.14
CA PRO A 382 -2.04 -6.54 15.45
C PRO A 382 -1.52 -7.55 14.44
N LEU A 383 -0.88 -8.61 14.94
CA LEU A 383 -0.40 -9.73 14.15
C LEU A 383 -1.55 -10.68 13.81
N VAL A 384 -1.49 -11.25 12.60
CA VAL A 384 -2.55 -12.09 12.03
C VAL A 384 -1.94 -13.29 11.32
N GLU A 385 -2.49 -14.47 11.56
CA GLU A 385 -2.02 -15.73 10.98
C GLU A 385 -3.01 -16.38 10.01
N GLY A 386 -2.56 -17.41 9.30
CA GLY A 386 -3.38 -18.14 8.33
C GLY A 386 -3.67 -17.35 7.05
N GLN A 387 -4.55 -17.90 6.22
CA GLN A 387 -4.85 -17.38 4.88
C GLN A 387 -6.34 -17.09 4.72
N THR A 388 -6.66 -15.92 4.17
CA THR A 388 -8.03 -15.56 3.75
C THR A 388 -8.54 -16.50 2.65
N LEU A 389 -9.85 -16.45 2.40
CA LEU A 389 -10.42 -17.14 1.24
C LEU A 389 -9.99 -16.51 -0.09
N ALA A 390 -9.71 -15.20 -0.12
CA ALA A 390 -9.18 -14.50 -1.29
C ALA A 390 -7.81 -15.05 -1.72
N MET A 391 -6.88 -15.27 -0.76
CA MET A 391 -5.58 -15.90 -1.04
C MET A 391 -5.74 -17.36 -1.54
N ARG A 392 -6.64 -18.13 -0.93
CA ARG A 392 -6.87 -19.55 -1.28
C ARG A 392 -7.49 -19.72 -2.67
N LEU A 393 -8.38 -18.81 -3.07
CA LEU A 393 -9.04 -18.84 -4.39
C LEU A 393 -8.21 -18.13 -5.47
N ASN A 394 -7.40 -17.13 -5.09
CA ASN A 394 -6.55 -16.34 -5.98
C ASN A 394 -7.37 -15.85 -7.20
N ALA A 395 -6.87 -16.01 -8.43
CA ALA A 395 -7.55 -15.60 -9.66
C ALA A 395 -8.75 -16.49 -10.07
N ALA A 396 -9.03 -17.60 -9.38
CA ALA A 396 -10.07 -18.55 -9.79
C ALA A 396 -11.49 -17.92 -9.91
N PRO A 397 -11.96 -17.04 -9.02
CA PRO A 397 -13.28 -16.41 -9.15
C PRO A 397 -13.39 -15.53 -10.40
N VAL A 398 -12.29 -14.86 -10.78
CA VAL A 398 -12.21 -14.04 -12.00
C VAL A 398 -12.31 -14.94 -13.23
N TRP A 399 -11.55 -16.03 -13.28
CA TRP A 399 -11.61 -16.99 -14.40
C TRP A 399 -12.99 -17.66 -14.54
N VAL A 400 -13.64 -18.02 -13.43
CA VAL A 400 -15.02 -18.53 -13.44
C VAL A 400 -15.97 -17.48 -14.01
N ALA A 401 -15.88 -16.21 -13.58
CA ALA A 401 -16.70 -15.13 -14.13
C ALA A 401 -16.46 -14.91 -15.64
N VAL A 402 -15.20 -14.94 -16.09
CA VAL A 402 -14.84 -14.83 -17.52
C VAL A 402 -15.43 -15.99 -18.34
N ILE A 403 -15.31 -17.23 -17.87
CA ILE A 403 -15.87 -18.41 -18.53
C ILE A 403 -17.40 -18.33 -18.61
N VAL A 404 -18.07 -17.92 -17.52
CA VAL A 404 -19.53 -17.74 -17.49
C VAL A 404 -19.97 -16.66 -18.48
N LEU A 405 -19.32 -15.50 -18.49
CA LEU A 405 -19.63 -14.41 -19.42
C LEU A 405 -19.38 -14.80 -20.88
N ALA A 406 -18.29 -15.51 -21.18
CA ALA A 406 -17.99 -16.02 -22.51
C ALA A 406 -19.04 -17.05 -22.98
N GLY A 407 -19.46 -17.96 -22.11
CA GLY A 407 -20.53 -18.92 -22.38
C GLY A 407 -21.88 -18.25 -22.64
N MET A 408 -22.23 -17.22 -21.86
CA MET A 408 -23.44 -16.42 -22.05
C MET A 408 -23.43 -15.66 -23.39
N LEU A 409 -22.28 -15.10 -23.78
CA LEU A 409 -22.10 -14.43 -25.08
C LEU A 409 -22.24 -15.43 -26.24
N GLY A 410 -21.59 -16.60 -26.16
CA GLY A 410 -21.71 -17.67 -27.16
C GLY A 410 -23.14 -18.18 -27.31
N TRP A 411 -23.87 -18.35 -26.20
CA TRP A 411 -25.28 -18.70 -26.22
C TRP A 411 -26.14 -17.62 -26.89
N ALA A 412 -25.94 -16.34 -26.56
CA ALA A 412 -26.68 -15.24 -27.19
C ALA A 412 -26.44 -15.15 -28.71
N VAL A 413 -25.20 -15.36 -29.17
CA VAL A 413 -24.85 -15.36 -30.60
C VAL A 413 -25.49 -16.55 -31.32
N THR A 414 -25.43 -17.75 -30.75
CA THR A 414 -26.04 -18.95 -31.36
C THR A 414 -27.56 -18.93 -31.36
N ALA A 415 -28.19 -18.40 -30.30
CA ALA A 415 -29.63 -18.17 -30.24
C ALA A 415 -30.11 -17.21 -31.34
N ARG A 416 -29.39 -16.08 -31.56
CA ARG A 416 -29.67 -15.15 -32.65
C ARG A 416 -29.50 -15.77 -34.04
N ARG A 417 -28.50 -16.61 -34.25
CA ARG A 417 -28.33 -17.33 -35.54
C ARG A 417 -29.47 -18.30 -35.81
N ARG A 418 -29.96 -19.02 -34.78
CA ARG A 418 -31.10 -19.94 -34.92
C ARG A 418 -32.41 -19.24 -35.23
N THR A 419 -32.66 -18.05 -34.67
CA THR A 419 -33.85 -17.26 -35.03
C THR A 419 -33.75 -16.58 -36.39
N PHE A 420 -32.55 -16.30 -36.89
CA PHE A 420 -32.36 -15.68 -38.22
C PHE A 420 -32.34 -16.70 -39.38
N LEU A 421 -32.05 -17.98 -39.13
CA LEU A 421 -32.05 -19.06 -40.12
C LEU A 421 -33.30 -19.97 -40.05
N GLY A 422 -34.23 -19.67 -39.14
CA GLY A 422 -35.44 -20.46 -38.88
C GLY A 422 -36.74 -19.79 -39.34
N GLY A 423 -36.65 -18.76 -40.17
CA GLY A 423 -37.75 -18.06 -40.83
C GLY A 423 -37.34 -17.63 -42.22
#